data_AF-A0A8D3WGZ3-F1
#
_entry.id   AF-A0A8D3WGZ3-F1
#
_cell.length_a   1.000
_cell.length_b   1.000
_cell.length_c   1.000
_cell.angle_alpha   90.00
_cell.angle_beta   90.00
_cell.angle_gamma   90.00
#
_symmetry.space_group_name_H-M   'P 1'
#
loop_
_entity.id
_entity.type
_entity.pdbx_description
1 polymer ?
#
loop_
_entity_poly.entity_id
_entity_poly.type
_entity_poly.pdbx_seq_one_letter_code
_entity_poly.pdbx_strand_id
1 'polypeptide(L)'
;MKKLSMGNAVRALVRGTAVTGLTVALAVPATAAVAVAPAAAIPPGLSCDTGKHAIDDYTGYALCRNDGSATRTFWVHLVCGWSPDVDGEHVTLRPGESGQSTAHCAGLGTGIGEIHVRP
;
A
#
# COMPACT_ATOMS: atom_id res chain seq x y z
N MET A 1 47.78 27.99 -47.95
CA MET A 1 48.00 29.42 -48.28
C MET A 1 46.69 30.07 -48.70
N LYS A 2 46.17 31.02 -47.92
CA LYS A 2 45.51 32.29 -48.30
C LYS A 2 44.51 32.73 -47.22
N LYS A 3 44.74 33.96 -46.75
CA LYS A 3 43.98 34.69 -45.73
C LYS A 3 42.93 35.60 -46.39
N LEU A 4 41.93 35.94 -45.57
CA LEU A 4 41.18 37.21 -45.45
C LEU A 4 40.27 37.70 -46.58
N SER A 5 39.01 37.99 -46.22
CA SER A 5 38.39 39.34 -46.24
C SER A 5 36.90 39.19 -45.87
N MET A 6 36.43 39.52 -44.67
CA MET A 6 35.98 40.83 -44.17
C MET A 6 35.00 41.57 -45.11
N GLY A 7 33.76 41.73 -44.65
CA GLY A 7 32.69 42.51 -45.28
C GLY A 7 31.62 42.95 -44.26
N ASN A 8 31.66 44.25 -43.94
CA ASN A 8 30.87 45.12 -43.07
C ASN A 8 29.47 44.76 -42.51
N ALA A 9 29.39 44.88 -41.18
CA ALA A 9 28.45 45.63 -40.33
C ALA A 9 27.05 46.06 -40.84
N VAL A 10 26.01 45.69 -40.09
CA VAL A 10 24.97 46.63 -39.61
C VAL A 10 24.57 46.25 -38.17
N ARG A 11 24.62 47.23 -37.26
CA ARG A 11 24.13 47.11 -35.88
C ARG A 11 22.60 47.06 -35.88
N ALA A 12 22.02 46.06 -35.23
CA ALA A 12 20.67 46.16 -34.68
C ALA A 12 20.73 45.83 -33.19
N LEU A 13 20.67 46.88 -32.37
CA LEU A 13 20.41 46.78 -30.93
C LEU A 13 18.99 46.23 -30.75
N VAL A 14 18.86 44.97 -30.37
CA VAL A 14 17.62 44.48 -29.77
C VAL A 14 17.85 44.40 -28.27
N ARG A 15 17.39 45.45 -27.58
CA ARG A 15 17.10 45.41 -26.14
C ARG A 15 15.95 44.41 -25.96
N GLY A 16 16.28 43.19 -25.54
CA GLY A 16 15.31 42.17 -25.14
C GLY A 16 15.61 41.76 -23.71
N THR A 17 14.73 42.16 -22.80
CA THR A 17 14.76 41.95 -21.35
C THR A 17 15.04 40.51 -20.95
N ALA A 18 16.06 40.32 -20.09
CA ALA A 18 16.24 39.09 -19.33
C ALA A 18 15.05 38.93 -18.37
N VAL A 19 14.12 38.03 -18.70
CA VAL A 19 13.14 37.53 -17.74
C VAL A 19 13.74 36.25 -17.17
N THR A 20 14.42 36.39 -16.03
CA THR A 20 14.67 35.27 -15.11
C THR A 20 13.32 34.71 -14.67
N GLY A 21 12.89 33.64 -15.32
CA GLY A 21 11.74 32.86 -14.90
C GLY A 21 12.04 32.22 -13.55
N LEU A 22 11.48 32.81 -12.49
CA LEU A 22 11.50 32.24 -11.15
C LEU A 22 10.56 31.02 -11.16
N THR A 23 11.09 29.81 -11.33
CA THR A 23 10.31 28.58 -11.15
C THR A 23 10.04 28.41 -9.67
N VAL A 24 8.88 28.86 -9.21
CA VAL A 24 8.35 28.53 -7.88
C VAL A 24 7.96 27.05 -7.91
N ALA A 25 8.88 26.19 -7.47
CA ALA A 25 8.59 24.80 -7.17
C ALA A 25 7.62 24.78 -5.98
N LEU A 26 6.33 24.64 -6.27
CA LEU A 26 5.32 24.37 -5.26
C LEU A 26 5.63 22.99 -4.65
N ALA A 27 6.25 22.99 -3.48
CA ALA A 27 6.40 21.79 -2.66
C ALA A 27 5.00 21.37 -2.22
N VAL A 28 4.40 20.44 -2.97
CA VAL A 28 3.16 19.79 -2.59
C VAL A 28 3.51 18.82 -1.45
N PRO A 29 3.00 19.00 -0.23
CA PRO A 29 3.21 18.03 0.82
C PRO A 29 2.53 16.72 0.39
N ALA A 30 3.33 15.70 0.11
CA ALA A 30 2.85 14.34 -0.08
C ALA A 30 2.42 13.80 1.29
N THR A 31 1.18 14.07 1.69
CA THR A 31 0.53 13.33 2.77
C THR A 31 0.38 11.88 2.30
N ALA A 32 1.21 11.00 2.84
CA ALA A 32 1.05 9.55 2.69
C ALA A 32 -0.30 9.17 3.32
N ALA A 33 -1.26 8.82 2.48
CA ALA A 33 -2.52 8.26 2.92
C ALA A 33 -2.24 6.87 3.50
N VAL A 34 -2.40 6.71 4.81
CA VAL A 34 -2.41 5.40 5.45
C VAL A 34 -3.72 4.75 5.02
N ALA A 35 -3.65 3.79 4.09
CA ALA A 35 -4.80 3.02 3.66
C ALA A 35 -5.28 2.15 4.83
N VAL A 36 -6.31 2.60 5.53
CA VAL A 36 -7.04 1.77 6.49
C VAL A 36 -7.95 0.88 5.64
N ALA A 37 -7.58 -0.39 5.46
CA ALA A 37 -8.41 -1.36 4.76
C ALA A 37 -9.78 -1.45 5.47
N PRO A 38 -10.90 -1.53 4.73
CA PRO A 38 -12.20 -1.71 5.34
C PRO A 38 -12.20 -3.01 6.14
N ALA A 39 -12.58 -2.93 7.42
CA ALA A 39 -12.71 -4.11 8.26
C ALA A 39 -13.77 -5.03 7.65
N ALA A 40 -13.35 -6.21 7.20
CA ALA A 40 -14.25 -7.27 6.80
C ALA A 40 -15.24 -7.59 7.93
N ALA A 41 -16.49 -7.88 7.58
CA ALA A 41 -17.49 -8.24 8.57
C ALA A 41 -17.02 -9.48 9.36
N ILE A 42 -16.76 -9.29 10.65
CA ILE A 42 -16.31 -10.36 11.54
C ILE A 42 -17.46 -11.37 11.72
N PRO A 43 -17.21 -12.68 11.60
CA PRO A 43 -18.26 -13.67 11.79
C PRO A 43 -18.93 -13.56 13.17
N PRO A 44 -20.26 -13.75 13.27
CA PRO A 44 -20.97 -13.60 14.53
C PRO A 44 -20.47 -14.58 15.60
N GLY A 45 -20.20 -14.05 16.79
CA GLY A 45 -19.63 -14.81 17.92
C GLY A 45 -18.10 -14.86 17.96
N LEU A 46 -17.42 -14.27 16.97
CA LEU A 46 -16.00 -13.97 17.04
C LEU A 46 -15.79 -12.46 17.24
N SER A 47 -14.79 -12.12 18.03
CA SER A 47 -14.19 -10.79 18.06
C SER A 47 -12.78 -10.90 17.53
N CYS A 48 -12.48 -10.18 16.45
CA CYS A 48 -11.23 -10.34 15.71
C CYS A 48 -10.53 -9.01 15.49
N ASP A 49 -9.21 -9.03 15.61
CA ASP A 49 -8.30 -8.00 15.14
C ASP A 49 -7.57 -8.52 13.89
N THR A 50 -7.47 -7.71 12.85
CA THR A 50 -6.73 -8.06 11.64
C THR A 50 -5.66 -7.03 11.36
N GLY A 51 -4.54 -7.49 10.82
CA GLY A 51 -3.42 -6.61 10.55
C GLY A 51 -2.39 -7.23 9.62
N LYS A 52 -1.50 -6.37 9.14
CA LYS A 52 -0.27 -6.76 8.45
C LYS A 52 0.84 -6.95 9.48
N HIS A 53 1.81 -7.78 9.12
CA HIS A 53 3.01 -7.91 9.93
C HIS A 53 3.83 -6.59 9.89
N ALA A 54 4.47 -6.23 11.00
CA ALA A 54 5.01 -4.88 11.18
C ALA A 54 6.24 -4.56 10.29
N ILE A 55 6.87 -5.58 9.72
CA ILE A 55 8.10 -5.45 8.93
C ILE A 55 7.93 -5.82 7.46
N ASP A 56 6.74 -6.27 7.05
CA ASP A 56 6.47 -6.66 5.66
C ASP A 56 4.99 -6.51 5.29
N ASP A 57 4.74 -6.12 4.04
CA ASP A 57 3.40 -5.88 3.52
C ASP A 57 2.72 -7.13 2.94
N TYR A 58 3.37 -8.30 2.98
CA TYR A 58 2.89 -9.53 2.35
C TYR A 58 2.35 -10.56 3.34
N THR A 59 2.68 -10.43 4.63
CA THR A 59 2.16 -11.26 5.71
C THR A 59 1.02 -10.56 6.42
N GLY A 60 -0.10 -11.26 6.56
CA GLY A 60 -1.28 -10.77 7.26
C GLY A 60 -1.78 -11.78 8.27
N TYR A 61 -2.48 -11.30 9.28
CA TYR A 61 -3.03 -12.13 10.35
C TYR A 61 -4.47 -11.76 10.68
N ALA A 62 -5.18 -12.73 11.26
CA ALA A 62 -6.42 -12.54 11.99
C ALA A 62 -6.26 -13.14 13.39
N LEU A 63 -6.39 -12.32 14.42
CA LEU A 63 -6.33 -12.72 15.82
C LEU A 63 -7.74 -12.65 16.40
N CYS A 64 -8.34 -13.82 16.65
CA CYS A 64 -9.74 -13.91 17.02
C CYS A 64 -9.93 -14.54 18.40
N ARG A 65 -10.98 -14.07 19.08
CA ARG A 65 -11.54 -14.61 20.32
C ARG A 65 -12.93 -15.17 20.03
N ASN A 66 -13.21 -16.38 20.53
CA ASN A 66 -14.57 -16.93 20.50
C ASN A 66 -15.35 -16.47 21.74
N ASP A 67 -16.17 -15.43 21.57
CA ASP A 67 -17.07 -14.90 22.60
C ASP A 67 -18.45 -15.57 22.56
N GLY A 68 -18.66 -16.49 21.61
CA GLY A 68 -19.88 -17.28 21.49
C GLY A 68 -19.92 -18.49 22.44
N SER A 69 -21.00 -19.27 22.32
CA SER A 69 -21.26 -20.46 23.13
C SER A 69 -20.96 -21.78 22.41
N ALA A 70 -20.55 -21.74 21.15
CA ALA A 70 -20.24 -22.92 20.33
C ALA A 70 -18.80 -22.87 19.83
N THR A 71 -18.21 -24.03 19.56
CA THR A 71 -16.91 -24.11 18.87
C THR A 71 -17.01 -23.47 17.49
N ARG A 72 -16.01 -22.67 17.12
CA ARG A 72 -15.94 -21.96 15.83
C ARG A 72 -14.60 -22.22 15.18
N THR A 73 -14.61 -22.35 13.86
CA THR A 73 -13.40 -22.33 13.04
C THR A 73 -13.32 -20.96 12.37
N PHE A 74 -12.11 -20.48 12.14
CA PHE A 74 -11.88 -19.28 11.35
C PHE A 74 -10.54 -19.35 10.64
N TRP A 75 -10.36 -18.56 9.59
CA TRP A 75 -9.07 -18.29 8.98
C TRP A 75 -8.99 -16.88 8.42
N VAL A 76 -7.77 -16.40 8.22
CA VAL A 76 -7.52 -15.16 7.51
C VAL A 76 -7.55 -15.42 6.01
N HIS A 77 -8.19 -14.54 5.24
CA HIS A 77 -8.14 -14.52 3.79
C HIS A 77 -7.49 -13.21 3.35
N LEU A 78 -6.39 -13.31 2.61
CA LEU A 78 -5.62 -12.16 2.14
C LEU A 78 -5.88 -11.94 0.66
N VAL A 79 -6.26 -10.71 0.31
CA VAL A 79 -6.33 -10.27 -1.07
C VAL A 79 -4.95 -9.78 -1.50
N CYS A 80 -4.29 -10.49 -2.41
CA CYS A 80 -2.86 -10.34 -2.69
C CYS A 80 -2.54 -9.47 -3.93
N GLY A 81 -3.50 -8.64 -4.34
CA GLY A 81 -3.33 -7.68 -5.43
C GLY A 81 -3.08 -8.36 -6.77
N TRP A 82 -1.81 -8.42 -7.19
CA TRP A 82 -1.40 -9.03 -8.47
C TRP A 82 -1.05 -10.52 -8.32
N SER A 83 -0.84 -10.97 -7.09
CA SER A 83 -0.67 -12.38 -6.76
C SER A 83 -2.03 -13.04 -6.50
N PRO A 84 -2.15 -14.36 -6.65
CA PRO A 84 -3.33 -15.09 -6.20
C PRO A 84 -3.57 -14.85 -4.71
N ASP A 85 -4.84 -14.66 -4.36
CA ASP A 85 -5.30 -14.56 -2.97
C ASP A 85 -5.01 -15.85 -2.20
N VAL A 86 -4.79 -15.72 -0.90
CA VAL A 86 -4.40 -16.86 -0.05
C VAL A 86 -5.25 -16.93 1.21
N ASP A 87 -5.58 -18.15 1.59
CA ASP A 87 -6.16 -18.47 2.89
C ASP A 87 -5.07 -18.90 3.86
N GLY A 88 -5.22 -18.51 5.12
CA GLY A 88 -4.36 -18.91 6.22
C GLY A 88 -4.77 -20.24 6.84
N GLU A 89 -4.12 -20.57 7.94
CA GLU A 89 -4.46 -21.76 8.71
C GLU A 89 -5.88 -21.69 9.28
N HIS A 90 -6.62 -22.79 9.19
CA HIS A 90 -7.94 -22.91 9.78
C HIS A 90 -7.81 -23.21 11.28
N VAL A 91 -8.14 -22.21 12.10
CA VAL A 91 -8.01 -22.29 13.56
C VAL A 91 -9.38 -22.58 14.16
N THR A 92 -9.46 -23.63 14.98
CA THR A 92 -10.69 -24.00 15.68
C THR A 92 -10.58 -23.64 17.15
N LEU A 93 -11.53 -22.82 17.63
CA LEU A 93 -11.59 -22.29 18.99
C LEU A 93 -12.86 -22.74 19.70
N ARG A 94 -12.71 -23.28 20.92
CA ARG A 94 -13.83 -23.47 21.86
C ARG A 94 -14.31 -22.11 22.40
N PRO A 95 -15.51 -22.05 23.01
CA PRO A 95 -15.97 -20.86 23.74
C PRO A 95 -14.93 -20.37 24.73
N GLY A 96 -14.58 -19.09 24.65
CA GLY A 96 -13.55 -18.50 25.50
C GLY A 96 -12.12 -18.92 25.16
N GLU A 97 -11.83 -19.43 23.96
CA GLU A 97 -10.47 -19.57 23.45
C GLU A 97 -10.12 -18.41 22.49
N SER A 98 -8.83 -18.12 22.37
CA SER A 98 -8.29 -17.20 21.37
C SER A 98 -7.30 -17.94 20.49
N GLY A 99 -7.14 -17.48 19.25
CA GLY A 99 -6.13 -18.00 18.34
C GLY A 99 -5.81 -17.01 17.23
N GLN A 100 -4.80 -17.37 16.44
CA GLN A 100 -4.34 -16.55 15.33
C GLN A 100 -4.22 -17.40 14.07
N SER A 101 -4.81 -16.91 12.98
CA SER A 101 -4.60 -17.42 11.63
C SER A 101 -3.67 -16.46 10.88
N THR A 102 -2.67 -16.98 10.19
CA THR A 102 -1.68 -16.19 9.43
C THR A 102 -1.56 -16.73 8.01
N ALA A 103 -1.37 -15.84 7.05
CA ALA A 103 -1.06 -16.19 5.67
C ALA A 103 -0.02 -15.24 5.07
N HIS A 104 0.57 -15.63 3.95
CA HIS A 104 1.57 -14.84 3.24
C HIS A 104 1.28 -14.83 1.74
N CYS A 105 1.09 -13.63 1.19
CA CYS A 105 0.95 -13.42 -0.24
C CYS A 105 2.27 -13.71 -0.97
N ALA A 106 2.20 -14.16 -2.22
CA ALA A 106 3.39 -14.17 -3.06
C ALA A 106 3.89 -12.73 -3.27
N GLY A 107 5.22 -12.55 -3.31
CA GLY A 107 5.89 -11.25 -3.41
C GLY A 107 5.72 -10.50 -4.75
N LEU A 108 4.68 -10.81 -5.54
CA LEU A 108 4.40 -10.16 -6.82
C LEU A 108 3.35 -9.07 -6.58
N GLY A 109 3.77 -7.80 -6.58
CA GLY A 109 2.88 -6.63 -6.42
C GLY A 109 3.25 -5.74 -5.24
N THR A 110 2.29 -4.95 -4.75
CA THR A 110 2.48 -3.97 -3.66
C THR A 110 2.19 -4.52 -2.25
N GLY A 111 2.00 -5.84 -2.11
CA GLY A 111 1.58 -6.48 -0.87
C GLY A 111 0.08 -6.70 -0.77
N ILE A 112 -0.40 -6.93 0.46
CA ILE A 112 -1.80 -7.20 0.79
C ILE A 112 -2.65 -5.97 0.52
N GLY A 113 -3.70 -6.12 -0.28
CA GLY A 113 -4.72 -5.10 -0.52
C GLY A 113 -5.76 -5.07 0.59
N GLU A 114 -6.29 -6.23 0.97
CA GLU A 114 -7.35 -6.38 1.96
C GLU A 114 -7.14 -7.63 2.83
N ILE A 115 -7.67 -7.59 4.06
CA ILE A 115 -7.62 -8.70 5.00
C ILE A 115 -9.04 -9.00 5.47
N HIS A 116 -9.46 -10.24 5.27
CA HIS A 116 -10.78 -10.72 5.64
C HIS A 116 -10.68 -11.87 6.65
N VAL A 117 -11.68 -11.98 7.52
CA VAL A 117 -11.85 -13.16 8.38
C VAL A 117 -12.98 -14.01 7.82
N ARG A 118 -12.74 -15.30 7.69
CA ARG A 118 -13.70 -16.27 7.17
C ARG A 118 -14.02 -17.31 8.25
N PRO A 119 -15.28 -17.78 8.34
CA PRO A 119 -15.70 -18.84 9.26
C PRO A 119 -15.57 -20.25 8.68
#